data_AF-A0A975MRN9-F1
#
_entry.id   AF-A0A975MRN9-F1
#
_cell.length_a   1.000
_cell.length_b   1.000
_cell.length_c   1.000
_cell.angle_alpha   90.00
_cell.angle_beta   90.00
_cell.angle_gamma   90.00
#
_symmetry.space_group_name_H-M   'P 1'
#
loop_
_entity.id
_entity.type
_entity.pdbx_description
1 polymer ?
#
loop_
_entity_poly.entity_id
_entity_poly.type
_entity_poly.pdbx_seq_one_letter_code
_entity_poly.pdbx_strand_id
1 'polypeptide(L)' 'MTFKPCIDECTKDGSHCAGCGRSHQEIAETKQLVKTAVEFIRAQQYDNPEDFVAAISRSILKKLSKPVE' A
#
# COMPACT_ATOMS: atom_id res chain seq x y z
N MET A 1 -13.91 8.38 -0.82
CA MET A 1 -13.88 7.07 -1.52
C MET A 1 -13.46 6.01 -0.52
N THR A 2 -14.01 4.80 -0.58
CA THR A 2 -13.62 3.69 0.30
C THR A 2 -12.50 2.91 -0.37
N PHE A 3 -11.34 2.79 0.29
CA PHE A 3 -10.25 1.94 -0.19
C PHE A 3 -10.71 0.48 -0.21
N LYS A 4 -10.56 -0.19 -1.35
CA LYS A 4 -10.78 -1.63 -1.50
C LYS A 4 -9.48 -2.28 -1.98
N PRO A 5 -8.95 -3.29 -1.26
CA PRO A 5 -7.80 -4.04 -1.75
C PRO A 5 -8.13 -4.69 -3.09
N CYS A 6 -7.14 -4.75 -3.99
CA CYS A 6 -7.32 -5.46 -5.25
C CYS A 6 -7.32 -6.96 -4.97
N ILE A 7 -8.30 -7.69 -5.51
CA ILE A 7 -8.46 -9.14 -5.34
C ILE A 7 -7.71 -9.93 -6.44
N ASP A 8 -6.62 -9.37 -6.97
CA ASP A 8 -5.87 -9.89 -8.12
C ASP A 8 -6.66 -10.07 -9.44
N GLU A 9 -7.95 -9.74 -9.46
CA GLU A 9 -8.80 -9.69 -10.66
C GLU A 9 -8.67 -8.35 -11.41
N CYS A 10 -7.45 -7.78 -11.43
CA CYS A 10 -7.20 -6.52 -12.11
C CYS A 10 -7.22 -6.75 -13.63
N THR A 11 -8.33 -6.36 -14.26
CA THR A 11 -8.43 -6.29 -15.72
C THR A 11 -7.33 -5.36 -16.26
N LYS A 12 -6.68 -5.75 -17.36
CA LYS A 12 -5.68 -4.89 -18.03
C LYS A 12 -6.30 -3.87 -18.97
N ASP A 13 -7.58 -4.06 -19.29
CA ASP A 13 -8.33 -3.22 -20.21
C ASP A 13 -9.03 -2.08 -19.46
N GLY A 14 -9.13 -0.91 -20.10
CA GLY A 14 -9.70 0.30 -19.49
C GLY A 14 -8.77 1.06 -18.53
N SER A 15 -9.33 2.06 -17.84
CA SER A 15 -8.61 2.94 -16.90
C SER A 15 -8.78 2.54 -15.43
N HIS A 16 -9.68 1.60 -15.15
CA HIS A 16 -10.04 1.15 -13.79
C HIS A 16 -10.09 -0.37 -13.70
N CYS A 17 -9.73 -0.88 -12.53
CA CYS A 17 -9.80 -2.30 -12.21
C CYS A 17 -11.26 -2.73 -12.03
N ALA A 18 -11.69 -3.75 -12.76
CA ALA A 18 -13.05 -4.29 -12.64
C ALA A 18 -13.33 -4.89 -11.25
N GLY A 19 -12.33 -5.47 -10.58
CA GLY A 19 -12.51 -6.12 -9.28
C GLY A 19 -12.63 -5.14 -8.10
N CYS A 20 -11.79 -4.11 -8.02
CA CYS A 20 -11.78 -3.17 -6.88
C CYS A 20 -12.32 -1.77 -7.21
N GLY A 21 -12.55 -1.45 -8.49
CA GLY A 21 -13.05 -0.16 -8.95
C GLY A 21 -12.04 0.98 -8.87
N ARG A 22 -10.80 0.73 -8.43
CA ARG A 22 -9.74 1.74 -8.33
C ARG A 22 -9.10 1.97 -9.70
N SER A 23 -8.56 3.17 -9.93
CA SER A 23 -7.85 3.45 -11.18
C SER A 23 -6.57 2.62 -11.27
N HIS A 24 -6.17 2.27 -12.49
CA HIS A 24 -4.89 1.57 -12.71
C HIS A 24 -3.70 2.37 -12.20
N GLN A 25 -3.77 3.71 -12.27
CA GLN A 25 -2.76 4.59 -11.72
C GLN A 25 -2.67 4.44 -10.20
N GLU A 26 -3.80 4.52 -9.49
CA GLU A 26 -3.83 4.40 -8.03
C GLU A 26 -3.30 3.02 -7.55
N ILE A 27 -3.59 1.97 -8.32
CA ILE A 27 -3.07 0.61 -8.08
C ILE A 27 -1.56 0.56 -8.31
N ALA A 28 -1.06 1.14 -9.40
CA ALA A 28 0.37 1.20 -9.70
C ALA A 28 1.14 1.95 -8.61
N GLU A 29 0.62 3.09 -8.16
CA GLU A 29 1.19 3.88 -7.06
C GLU A 29 1.20 3.08 -5.75
N THR A 30 0.10 2.38 -5.44
CA THR A 30 0.04 1.51 -4.26
C THR A 30 1.08 0.38 -4.32
N LYS A 31 1.24 -0.25 -5.49
CA LYS A 31 2.25 -1.31 -5.68
C LYS A 31 3.67 -0.77 -5.52
N GLN A 32 3.93 0.45 -5.98
CA GLN A 32 5.21 1.11 -5.81
C GLN A 32 5.51 1.37 -4.32
N LEU A 33 4.53 1.84 -3.55
CA LEU A 33 4.70 2.02 -2.09
C LEU A 33 5.06 0.71 -1.38
N VAL A 34 4.37 -0.39 -1.72
CA VAL A 34 4.67 -1.73 -1.17
C VAL A 34 6.07 -2.17 -1.58
N LYS A 35 6.46 -2.00 -2.84
CA LYS A 35 7.79 -2.36 -3.33
C LYS A 35 8.88 -1.61 -2.56
N THR A 36 8.76 -0.29 -2.40
CA THR A 36 9.71 0.52 -1.63
C THR A 36 9.83 0.05 -0.18
N ALA A 37 8.71 -0.28 0.47
CA ALA A 37 8.73 -0.81 1.83
C ALA A 37 9.45 -2.17 1.92
N VAL A 38 9.19 -3.08 0.97
CA VAL A 38 9.85 -4.39 0.91
C VAL A 38 11.35 -4.24 0.67
N GLU A 39 11.78 -3.37 -0.25
CA GLU A 39 13.20 -3.10 -0.51
C GLU A 39 13.89 -2.55 0.74
N PHE A 40 13.23 -1.64 1.47
CA PHE A 40 13.75 -1.12 2.73
C PHE A 40 13.91 -2.24 3.78
N ILE A 41 12.87 -3.03 4.04
CA ILE A 41 12.91 -4.13 5.03
C ILE A 41 14.03 -5.12 4.70
N ARG A 42 14.18 -5.49 3.42
CA ARG A 42 15.24 -6.41 2.96
C ARG A 42 16.63 -5.83 3.19
N ALA A 43 16.83 -4.54 2.93
CA ALA A 43 18.11 -3.88 3.14
C ALA A 43 18.52 -3.84 4.63
N GLN A 44 17.54 -3.80 5.55
CA GLN A 44 17.80 -3.81 6.98
C GLN A 44 18.04 -5.21 7.57
N GLN A 45 17.77 -6.27 6.79
CA GLN A 45 17.93 -7.67 7.21
C GLN A 45 17.22 -7.99 8.55
N TYR A 46 16.05 -7.41 8.79
CA TYR A 46 15.28 -7.69 10.01
C TYR A 46 14.86 -9.16 10.08
N ASP A 47 15.08 -9.81 11.23
CA ASP A 47 14.58 -11.16 11.50
C ASP A 47 13.07 -11.21 11.81
N ASN A 48 12.46 -10.04 12.05
CA ASN A 48 11.03 -9.86 12.38
C ASN A 48 10.34 -8.80 11.49
N PRO A 49 10.22 -9.03 10.17
CA PRO A 49 9.64 -8.04 9.25
C PRO A 49 8.17 -7.70 9.56
N GLU A 50 7.43 -8.58 10.23
CA GLU A 50 6.05 -8.36 10.64
C GLU A 50 5.88 -7.21 11.67
N ASP A 51 6.81 -7.09 12.62
CA ASP A 51 6.82 -6.00 13.60
C ASP A 51 7.03 -4.64 12.93
N PHE A 52 7.93 -4.60 11.94
CA PHE A 52 8.16 -3.40 11.14
C PHE A 52 6.88 -2.99 10.39
N VAL A 53 6.21 -3.93 9.73
CA VAL A 53 4.96 -3.66 9.00
C VAL A 53 3.87 -3.14 9.96
N ALA A 54 3.74 -3.75 11.14
CA ALA A 54 2.79 -3.31 12.16
C ALA A 54 3.13 -1.90 12.69
N ALA A 55 4.40 -1.60 12.93
CA ALA A 55 4.86 -0.30 13.39
C ALA A 55 4.60 0.80 12.35
N ILE A 56 4.88 0.53 11.07
CA ILE A 56 4.61 1.46 9.97
C ILE A 56 3.10 1.72 9.84
N SER A 57 2.27 0.68 9.87
CA SER A 57 0.81 0.83 9.82
C SER A 57 0.28 1.75 10.93
N ARG A 58 0.71 1.51 12.18
CA ARG A 58 0.36 2.37 13.33
C ARG A 58 0.87 3.80 13.15
N SER A 59 2.09 3.98 12.64
CA SER A 59 2.70 5.29 12.41
C SER A 59 1.93 6.10 11.35
N ILE A 60 1.53 5.45 10.25
CA ILE A 60 0.71 6.07 9.19
C ILE A 60 -0.63 6.54 9.78
N LEU A 61 -1.36 5.65 10.46
CA LEU A 61 -2.65 6.01 11.07
C LEU A 61 -2.51 7.16 12.07
N LYS A 62 -1.48 7.11 12.93
CA LYS A 62 -1.20 8.18 13.90
C LYS A 62 -0.92 9.53 13.22
N LYS A 63 -0.19 9.53 12.10
CA LYS A 63 0.10 10.75 11.33
C LYS A 63 -1.14 11.29 10.63
N LEU A 64 -2.00 10.42 10.10
CA LEU A 64 -3.28 10.80 9.49
C LEU A 64 -4.27 11.38 10.51
N SER A 65 -4.23 10.92 11.76
CA SER A 65 -5.08 11.46 12.84
C SER A 65 -4.59 12.80 13.40
N LYS A 66 -3.37 13.22 13.09
CA LYS A 66 -2.90 14.57 13.43
C LYS A 66 -3.26 15.52 12.29
N PRO A 67 -3.79 16.72 12.58
CA PRO A 67 -3.94 17.74 11.54
C PRO A 67 -2.57 17.99 10.90
N VAL A 68 -2.55 18.14 9.58
CA VAL A 68 -1.37 18.61 8.85
C VAL A 68 -1.08 20.01 9.38
N GLU A 69 0.05 20.17 10.07
CA GLU A 69 0.61 21.47 10.47
C GLU A 69 1.17 22.21 9.25
#